data_AF-A0A7C0VF32-F1
#
_entry.id   AF-A0A7C0VF32-F1
#
_cell.length_a   1.000
_cell.length_b   1.000
_cell.length_c   1.000
_cell.angle_alpha   90.00
_cell.angle_beta   90.00
_cell.angle_gamma   90.00
#
_symmetry.space_group_name_H-M   'P 1'
#
loop_
_entity.id
_entity.type
_entity.pdbx_description
1 polymer ?
#
loop_
_entity_poly.entity_id
_entity_poly.type
_entity_poly.pdbx_seq_one_letter_code
_entity_poly.pdbx_strand_id
1 'polypeptide(L)'
;HTPMRREYEELLNGAKKVIQEVDQSFGKTFGRSYGGLVEKYRCEDAESLLVTMGSMTTAARRAVDRLRGEGEKIGLLKLRYMRPFPKEALVEAAADVESIGVVDRVVMHGTQGGMAFQDLKSALYNTGVRVPVKNFIMGLGGEDIPIDDLAAAGRNILANKGKKLEKEVEYVVHKTRPMAPPVEVEHDGCLYPGSDGCAGCGASIIVRTLLNTLGENTVVVDPPNCSGVNYGQVVRVPWVLANFAATAAYQTGFYRAYKAKGKADKVYVTSYSGDGGTYDIGLQSLSGAAERGESIIWLCYNNEAYMNTGIQRSGSTPQFAATTTTPVGSLWKGKPQRRKNMLMIMAAHRIPYIASASLAYIPDFKRKIQKAAEVTRRGEGLAYIEVHQPCPTGWYFDPAKTVEVGRLAVQTGAWPLVEIDHGEFKLTVKPRELKPVKEYLEPQRRFRHIDEELLEIIQNHINEDWETYLRLEQQGKLPWY
;
A
#
# COMPACT_ATOMS: atom_id res chain seq x y z
N HIS A 1 28.96 -12.19 4.42
CA HIS A 1 27.72 -12.05 5.24
C HIS A 1 27.86 -12.62 6.65
N THR A 2 28.39 -13.83 6.88
CA THR A 2 28.49 -14.42 8.23
C THR A 2 29.25 -13.56 9.26
N PRO A 3 30.43 -12.98 8.96
CA PRO A 3 31.11 -12.10 9.91
C PRO A 3 30.27 -10.88 10.30
N MET A 4 29.64 -10.24 9.30
CA MET A 4 28.71 -9.11 9.52
C MET A 4 27.51 -9.49 10.40
N ARG A 5 27.01 -10.73 10.30
CA ARG A 5 25.93 -11.22 11.17
C ARG A 5 26.40 -11.44 12.60
N ARG A 6 27.63 -11.93 12.80
CA ARG A 6 28.23 -12.06 14.14
C ARG A 6 28.43 -10.69 14.79
N GLU A 7 29.00 -9.74 14.06
CA GLU A 7 29.18 -8.35 14.55
C GLU A 7 27.83 -7.72 14.92
N TYR A 8 26.79 -7.92 14.10
CA TYR A 8 25.44 -7.47 14.44
C TYR A 8 24.89 -8.10 15.73
N GLU A 9 25.16 -9.39 15.96
CA GLU A 9 24.76 -10.08 17.19
C GLU A 9 25.50 -9.55 18.43
N GLU A 10 26.80 -9.27 18.31
CA GLU A 10 27.59 -8.64 19.37
C GLU A 10 27.06 -7.23 19.70
N LEU A 11 26.72 -6.44 18.68
CA LEU A 11 26.10 -5.12 18.83
C LEU A 11 24.72 -5.19 19.50
N LEU A 12 23.87 -6.15 19.10
CA LEU A 12 22.57 -6.38 19.74
C LEU A 12 22.73 -6.72 21.22
N ASN A 13 23.69 -7.57 21.58
CA ASN A 13 23.94 -7.92 22.98
C ASN A 13 24.46 -6.71 23.78
N GLY A 14 25.34 -5.89 23.20
CA GLY A 14 25.79 -4.63 23.79
C GLY A 14 24.64 -3.63 24.03
N ALA A 15 23.63 -3.61 23.17
CA ALA A 15 22.48 -2.72 23.29
C ALA A 15 21.66 -2.94 24.58
N LYS A 16 21.69 -4.15 25.18
CA LYS A 16 20.98 -4.44 26.45
C LYS A 16 21.39 -3.47 27.57
N LYS A 17 22.69 -3.19 27.69
CA LYS A 17 23.23 -2.26 28.69
C LYS A 17 22.76 -0.84 28.43
N VAL A 18 22.84 -0.38 27.18
CA VAL A 18 22.41 0.97 26.78
C VAL A 18 20.92 1.17 27.03
N ILE A 19 20.08 0.17 26.73
CA ILE A 19 18.64 0.22 27.02
C ILE A 19 18.38 0.45 28.52
N GLN A 20 19.11 -0.24 29.38
CA GLN A 20 18.98 -0.10 30.83
C GLN A 20 19.39 1.30 31.32
N GLU A 21 20.52 1.82 30.82
CA GLU A 21 21.02 3.15 31.15
C GLU A 21 20.04 4.25 30.71
N VAL A 22 19.46 4.11 29.52
CA VAL A 22 18.44 5.05 29.00
C VAL A 22 17.16 4.98 29.83
N ASP A 23 16.69 3.80 30.23
CA ASP A 23 15.50 3.66 31.08
C ASP A 23 15.70 4.32 32.45
N GLN A 24 16.88 4.13 33.06
CA GLN A 24 17.25 4.78 34.32
C GLN A 24 17.34 6.31 34.18
N SER A 25 17.97 6.79 33.11
CA SER A 25 18.07 8.23 32.81
C SER A 25 16.68 8.85 32.63
N PHE A 26 15.82 8.20 31.84
CA PHE A 26 14.43 8.62 31.64
C PHE A 26 13.66 8.64 32.97
N GLY A 27 13.86 7.63 33.83
CA GLY A 27 13.30 7.57 35.17
C GLY A 27 13.71 8.75 36.05
N LYS A 28 14.99 9.13 36.05
CA LYS A 28 15.49 10.30 36.79
C LYS A 28 14.88 11.60 36.29
N THR A 29 14.70 11.76 34.98
CA THR A 29 14.17 12.99 34.39
C THR A 29 12.66 13.13 34.53
N PHE A 30 11.90 12.05 34.33
CA PHE A 30 10.44 12.10 34.19
C PHE A 30 9.67 11.38 35.31
N GLY A 31 10.36 10.82 36.31
CA GLY A 31 9.74 10.13 37.44
C GLY A 31 9.06 8.80 37.10
N ARG A 32 9.34 8.23 35.93
CA ARG A 32 8.75 6.97 35.45
C ARG A 32 9.81 6.09 34.82
N SER A 33 9.86 4.82 35.20
CA SER A 33 10.71 3.78 34.59
C SER A 33 9.82 2.69 34.02
N TYR A 34 10.33 1.98 33.02
CA TYR A 34 9.61 0.90 32.35
C TYR A 34 10.38 -0.43 32.39
N GLY A 35 11.37 -0.57 33.28
CA GLY A 35 12.05 -1.85 33.57
C GLY A 35 13.09 -2.31 32.54
N GLY A 36 13.53 -1.45 31.64
CA GLY A 36 14.51 -1.81 30.61
C GLY A 36 13.90 -2.74 29.55
N LEU A 37 14.41 -3.97 29.43
CA LEU A 37 13.99 -4.91 28.37
C LEU A 37 12.59 -5.51 28.58
N VAL A 38 12.16 -5.63 29.83
CA VAL A 38 10.86 -6.19 30.23
C VAL A 38 10.23 -5.32 31.31
N GLU A 39 8.90 -5.24 31.32
CA GLU A 39 8.16 -4.55 32.35
C GLU A 39 7.31 -5.58 33.12
N LYS A 40 7.58 -5.75 34.42
CA LYS A 40 6.85 -6.66 35.31
C LYS A 40 5.65 -5.92 35.92
N TYR A 41 4.53 -6.62 36.13
CA TYR A 41 3.34 -6.10 36.78
C TYR A 41 2.64 -7.18 37.60
N ARG A 42 2.59 -6.99 38.93
CA ARG A 42 2.06 -7.97 39.90
C ARG A 42 2.72 -9.34 39.73
N CYS A 43 4.05 -9.37 39.65
CA CYS A 43 4.83 -10.60 39.41
C CYS A 43 5.45 -11.17 40.70
N GLU A 44 5.40 -10.44 41.81
CA GLU A 44 6.14 -10.72 43.04
C GLU A 44 5.68 -12.01 43.74
N ASP A 45 4.39 -12.32 43.65
CA ASP A 45 3.73 -13.49 44.24
C ASP A 45 2.98 -14.33 43.18
N ALA A 46 3.26 -14.09 41.90
CA ALA A 46 2.53 -14.72 40.80
C ALA A 46 2.88 -16.22 40.70
N GLU A 47 1.87 -17.07 40.63
CA GLU A 47 2.02 -18.51 40.31
C GLU A 47 1.95 -18.75 38.79
N SER A 48 1.52 -17.75 38.02
CA SER A 48 1.41 -17.83 36.56
C SER A 48 1.66 -16.48 35.92
N LEU A 49 2.24 -16.47 34.72
CA LEU A 49 2.52 -15.24 33.97
C LEU A 49 1.76 -15.19 32.66
N LEU A 50 1.12 -14.05 32.40
CA LEU A 50 0.75 -13.64 31.07
C LEU A 50 1.87 -12.80 30.47
N VAL A 51 2.36 -13.14 29.28
CA VAL A 51 3.41 -12.42 28.55
C VAL A 51 2.76 -11.76 27.34
N THR A 52 2.94 -10.44 27.20
CA THR A 52 2.35 -9.66 26.09
C THR A 52 3.37 -8.69 25.48
N MET A 53 3.04 -8.12 24.31
CA MET A 53 3.86 -7.10 23.65
C MET A 53 2.98 -6.00 23.02
N GLY A 54 3.47 -4.77 23.00
CA GLY A 54 2.80 -3.66 22.31
C GLY A 54 1.56 -3.13 23.04
N SER A 55 0.55 -2.70 22.27
CA SER A 55 -0.63 -1.99 22.80
C SER A 55 -1.56 -2.85 23.65
N MET A 56 -1.59 -4.16 23.43
CA MET A 56 -2.48 -5.08 24.14
C MET A 56 -2.17 -5.21 25.63
N THR A 57 -0.94 -4.87 26.05
CA THR A 57 -0.55 -4.92 27.47
C THR A 57 -1.46 -4.05 28.34
N THR A 58 -1.97 -2.93 27.82
CA THR A 58 -2.89 -2.07 28.57
C THR A 58 -4.20 -2.79 28.91
N ALA A 59 -4.77 -3.52 27.95
CA ALA A 59 -5.95 -4.36 28.19
C ALA A 59 -5.60 -5.54 29.11
N ALA A 60 -4.42 -6.13 28.94
CA ALA A 60 -3.94 -7.24 29.77
C ALA A 60 -3.75 -6.86 31.23
N ARG A 61 -3.35 -5.61 31.54
CA ARG A 61 -3.30 -5.11 32.92
C ARG A 61 -4.66 -5.15 33.58
N ARG A 62 -5.70 -4.69 32.88
CA ARG A 62 -7.07 -4.73 33.38
C ARG A 62 -7.58 -6.17 33.57
N ALA A 63 -7.21 -7.07 32.67
CA ALA A 63 -7.52 -8.49 32.81
C ALA A 63 -6.83 -9.11 34.04
N VAL A 64 -5.54 -8.82 34.24
CA VAL A 64 -4.78 -9.26 35.43
C VAL A 64 -5.34 -8.64 36.71
N ASP A 65 -5.69 -7.35 36.73
CA ASP A 65 -6.32 -6.70 37.88
C ASP A 65 -7.65 -7.38 38.25
N ARG A 66 -8.46 -7.73 37.25
CA ARG A 66 -9.70 -8.47 37.46
C ARG A 66 -9.44 -9.83 38.11
N LEU A 67 -8.56 -10.64 37.51
CA LEU A 67 -8.24 -11.97 38.04
C LEU A 67 -7.62 -11.90 39.44
N ARG A 68 -6.78 -10.90 39.69
CA ARG A 68 -6.23 -10.63 41.03
C ARG A 68 -7.32 -10.25 42.04
N GLY A 69 -8.33 -9.49 41.61
CA GLY A 69 -9.53 -9.22 42.41
C GLY A 69 -10.38 -10.46 42.69
N GLU A 70 -10.33 -11.46 41.80
CA GLU A 70 -10.93 -12.80 41.98
C GLU A 70 -10.08 -13.73 42.88
N GLY A 71 -8.92 -13.27 43.36
CA GLY A 71 -8.02 -14.02 44.25
C GLY A 71 -6.94 -14.83 43.53
N GLU A 72 -6.86 -14.74 42.21
CA GLU A 72 -5.89 -15.49 41.41
C GLU A 72 -4.49 -14.87 41.44
N LYS A 73 -3.46 -15.71 41.57
CA LYS A 73 -2.06 -15.24 41.57
C LYS A 73 -1.45 -15.19 40.18
N ILE A 74 -1.94 -14.27 39.35
CA ILE A 74 -1.44 -14.07 37.98
C ILE A 74 -0.67 -12.76 37.83
N GLY A 75 0.52 -12.82 37.25
CA GLY A 75 1.33 -11.65 36.89
C GLY A 75 1.28 -11.36 35.39
N LEU A 76 1.70 -10.15 35.02
CA LEU A 76 1.85 -9.72 33.64
C LEU A 76 3.28 -9.28 33.39
N LEU A 77 3.90 -9.85 32.36
CA LEU A 77 5.21 -9.45 31.85
C LEU A 77 5.03 -8.87 30.45
N LYS A 78 5.40 -7.61 30.26
CA LYS A 78 5.43 -6.98 28.95
C LYS A 78 6.83 -7.08 28.36
N LEU A 79 6.92 -7.70 27.19
CA LEU A 79 8.10 -7.60 26.35
C LEU A 79 8.16 -6.19 25.76
N ARG A 80 9.18 -5.41 26.16
CA ARG A 80 9.44 -4.10 25.56
C ARG A 80 10.32 -4.20 24.33
N TYR A 81 11.20 -5.19 24.31
CA TYR A 81 12.12 -5.48 23.21
C TYR A 81 11.97 -6.92 22.78
N MET A 82 11.71 -7.12 21.49
CA MET A 82 11.81 -8.44 20.87
C MET A 82 13.27 -8.77 20.54
N ARG A 83 14.05 -7.77 20.15
CA ARG A 83 15.49 -7.87 19.87
C ARG A 83 16.20 -6.62 20.43
N PRO A 84 17.28 -6.75 21.22
CA PRO A 84 17.81 -8.00 21.77
C PRO A 84 16.77 -8.71 22.64
N PHE A 85 16.66 -10.03 22.50
CA PHE A 85 15.65 -10.81 23.22
C PHE A 85 16.03 -10.90 24.70
N PRO A 86 15.11 -10.64 25.66
CA PRO A 86 15.39 -10.62 27.09
C PRO A 86 15.46 -12.04 27.68
N LYS A 87 16.36 -12.86 27.13
CA LYS A 87 16.51 -14.27 27.51
C LYS A 87 16.69 -14.44 29.02
N GLU A 88 17.61 -13.69 29.62
CA GLU A 88 17.96 -13.85 31.03
C GLU A 88 16.76 -13.53 31.95
N ALA A 89 16.11 -12.39 31.71
CA ALA A 89 14.94 -11.96 32.50
C ALA A 89 13.73 -12.89 32.34
N LEU A 90 13.53 -13.46 31.15
CA LEU A 90 12.45 -14.42 30.90
C LEU A 90 12.72 -15.79 31.52
N VAL A 91 13.97 -16.26 31.50
CA VAL A 91 14.34 -17.52 32.15
C VAL A 91 14.20 -17.40 33.67
N GLU A 92 14.62 -16.26 34.26
CA GLU A 92 14.42 -15.95 35.67
C GLU A 92 12.92 -15.95 36.02
N ALA A 93 12.11 -15.16 35.31
CA ALA A 93 10.67 -15.10 35.56
C ALA A 93 9.95 -16.45 35.36
N ALA A 94 10.45 -17.29 34.46
CA ALA A 94 9.92 -18.62 34.21
C ALA A 94 10.27 -19.64 35.29
N ALA A 95 11.36 -19.43 36.04
CA ALA A 95 11.76 -20.30 37.13
C ALA A 95 10.86 -20.13 38.37
N ASP A 96 10.26 -18.95 38.53
CA ASP A 96 9.45 -18.59 39.70
C ASP A 96 7.96 -18.90 39.55
N VAL A 97 7.50 -19.40 38.40
CA VAL A 97 6.08 -19.62 38.12
C VAL A 97 5.77 -21.01 37.59
N GLU A 98 4.53 -21.44 37.77
CA GLU A 98 4.08 -22.80 37.43
C GLU A 98 3.44 -22.89 36.04
N SER A 99 3.13 -21.77 35.40
CA SER A 99 2.71 -21.72 34.00
C SER A 99 2.88 -20.35 33.37
N ILE A 100 3.03 -20.32 32.04
CA ILE A 100 3.15 -19.10 31.26
C ILE A 100 2.19 -19.15 30.09
N GLY A 101 1.45 -18.07 29.84
CA GLY A 101 0.79 -17.85 28.57
C GLY A 101 1.38 -16.66 27.84
N VAL A 102 1.76 -16.87 26.58
CA VAL A 102 2.26 -15.81 25.71
C VAL A 102 1.17 -15.42 24.73
N VAL A 103 0.89 -14.13 24.63
CA VAL A 103 -0.09 -13.62 23.68
C VAL A 103 0.63 -12.98 22.49
N ASP A 104 0.42 -13.55 21.31
CA ASP A 104 1.06 -13.12 20.07
C ASP A 104 0.02 -12.57 19.08
N ARG A 105 0.38 -11.49 18.40
CA ARG A 105 -0.36 -10.91 17.27
C ARG A 105 0.28 -11.25 15.93
N VAL A 106 0.84 -12.47 15.84
CA VAL A 106 1.56 -13.00 14.67
C VAL A 106 1.50 -14.52 14.69
N VAL A 107 1.46 -15.15 13.52
CA VAL A 107 1.47 -16.60 13.37
C VAL A 107 2.70 -17.04 12.60
N MET A 108 3.42 -18.02 13.15
CA MET A 108 4.51 -18.73 12.48
C MET A 108 3.95 -20.03 11.89
N HIS A 109 3.56 -20.01 10.60
CA HIS A 109 3.07 -21.20 9.92
C HIS A 109 4.17 -22.28 9.83
N GLY A 110 3.78 -23.54 10.04
CA GLY A 110 4.69 -24.70 10.10
C GLY A 110 5.00 -25.11 11.54
N THR A 111 5.63 -24.25 12.34
CA THR A 111 5.94 -24.51 13.76
C THR A 111 4.77 -24.26 14.71
N GLN A 112 3.74 -23.55 14.23
CA GLN A 112 2.58 -23.08 15.00
C GLN A 112 2.94 -22.02 16.05
N GLY A 113 1.92 -21.32 16.55
CA GLY A 113 2.07 -20.26 17.55
C GLY A 113 2.72 -18.99 17.00
N GLY A 114 3.11 -18.10 17.90
CA GLY A 114 3.69 -16.80 17.56
C GLY A 114 5.17 -16.66 17.89
N MET A 115 5.73 -15.52 17.50
CA MET A 115 7.17 -15.29 17.55
C MET A 115 7.69 -15.23 19.00
N ALA A 116 7.00 -14.51 19.90
CA ALA A 116 7.44 -14.39 21.29
C ALA A 116 7.34 -15.72 22.03
N PHE A 117 6.29 -16.48 21.73
CA PHE A 117 6.13 -17.84 22.24
C PHE A 117 7.28 -18.77 21.84
N GLN A 118 7.65 -18.78 20.55
CA GLN A 118 8.73 -19.64 20.06
C GLN A 118 10.08 -19.26 20.67
N ASP A 119 10.39 -17.97 20.76
CA ASP A 119 11.64 -17.51 21.35
C ASP A 119 11.72 -17.82 22.85
N LEU A 120 10.62 -17.71 23.60
CA LEU A 120 10.58 -18.09 25.01
C LEU A 120 10.82 -19.59 25.18
N LYS A 121 10.14 -20.44 24.40
CA LYS A 121 10.38 -21.90 24.45
C LYS A 121 11.83 -22.24 24.11
N SER A 122 12.39 -21.62 23.07
CA SER A 122 13.79 -21.80 22.70
C SER A 122 14.76 -21.32 23.80
N ALA A 123 14.43 -20.23 24.48
CA ALA A 123 15.23 -19.71 25.59
C ALA A 123 15.28 -20.67 26.79
N LEU A 124 14.18 -21.37 27.07
CA LEU A 124 14.04 -22.32 28.19
C LEU A 124 14.59 -23.72 27.88
N TYR A 125 14.71 -24.09 26.60
CA TYR A 125 14.98 -25.47 26.20
C TYR A 125 16.21 -26.09 26.91
N ASN A 126 17.28 -25.31 27.05
CA ASN A 126 18.57 -25.71 27.63
C ASN A 126 18.83 -25.16 29.06
N THR A 127 17.82 -24.71 29.80
CA THR A 127 18.03 -24.03 31.12
C THR A 127 17.61 -24.84 32.35
N GLY A 128 17.13 -26.08 32.19
CA GLY A 128 16.61 -26.88 33.30
C GLY A 128 15.22 -26.44 33.81
N VAL A 129 14.79 -25.21 33.50
CA VAL A 129 13.46 -24.69 33.80
C VAL A 129 12.43 -25.42 32.92
N ARG A 130 11.44 -26.07 33.55
CA ARG A 130 10.38 -26.86 32.90
C ARG A 130 9.00 -26.35 33.29
N VAL A 131 8.66 -25.16 32.81
CA VAL A 131 7.33 -24.56 32.97
C VAL A 131 6.48 -24.77 31.70
N PRO A 132 5.19 -25.12 31.80
CA PRO A 132 4.31 -25.16 30.65
C PRO A 132 4.14 -23.74 30.07
N VAL A 133 4.43 -23.61 28.78
CA VAL A 133 4.25 -22.38 28.02
C VAL A 133 3.14 -22.60 27.00
N LYS A 134 2.06 -21.83 27.10
CA LYS A 134 0.94 -21.83 26.16
C LYS A 134 0.95 -20.54 25.34
N ASN A 135 0.43 -20.59 24.11
CA ASN A 135 0.28 -19.45 23.23
C ASN A 135 -1.18 -19.14 22.94
N PHE A 136 -1.51 -17.85 22.92
CA PHE A 136 -2.78 -17.34 22.48
C PHE A 136 -2.55 -16.41 21.29
N ILE A 137 -3.08 -16.80 20.13
CA ILE A 137 -3.07 -15.98 18.92
C ILE A 137 -4.36 -15.17 18.91
N MET A 138 -4.24 -13.85 18.91
CA MET A 138 -5.40 -12.95 18.93
C MET A 138 -5.12 -11.60 18.26
N GLY A 139 -6.16 -10.94 17.78
CA GLY A 139 -6.11 -9.58 17.23
C GLY A 139 -5.50 -9.47 15.84
N LEU A 140 -5.37 -10.55 15.07
CA LEU A 140 -4.78 -10.50 13.73
C LEU A 140 -5.55 -9.54 12.82
N GLY A 141 -4.86 -8.88 11.89
CA GLY A 141 -5.51 -8.01 10.91
C GLY A 141 -6.18 -6.75 11.48
N GLY A 142 -5.85 -6.35 12.71
CA GLY A 142 -6.48 -5.20 13.35
C GLY A 142 -7.69 -5.53 14.23
N GLU A 143 -8.04 -6.82 14.37
CA GLU A 143 -9.10 -7.29 15.27
C GLU A 143 -8.85 -6.81 16.71
N ASP A 144 -9.93 -6.46 17.39
CA ASP A 144 -9.89 -5.98 18.77
C ASP A 144 -9.47 -7.11 19.73
N ILE A 145 -8.90 -6.74 20.87
CA ILE A 145 -8.53 -7.69 21.93
C ILE A 145 -9.27 -7.31 23.21
N PRO A 146 -10.50 -7.82 23.40
CA PRO A 146 -11.27 -7.64 24.61
C PRO A 146 -10.52 -8.06 25.87
N ILE A 147 -10.79 -7.35 26.97
CA ILE A 147 -10.30 -7.70 28.31
C ILE A 147 -10.78 -9.11 28.70
N ASP A 148 -11.99 -9.49 28.27
CA ASP A 148 -12.57 -10.80 28.54
C ASP A 148 -11.76 -11.95 27.95
N ASP A 149 -11.23 -11.80 26.74
CA ASP A 149 -10.39 -12.82 26.12
C ASP A 149 -9.05 -12.98 26.83
N LEU A 150 -8.44 -11.86 27.24
CA LEU A 150 -7.19 -11.88 28.00
C LEU A 150 -7.38 -12.49 29.39
N ALA A 151 -8.52 -12.23 30.02
CA ALA A 151 -8.86 -12.87 31.29
C ALA A 151 -9.19 -14.36 31.12
N ALA A 152 -9.87 -14.75 30.04
CA ALA A 152 -10.10 -16.15 29.70
C ALA A 152 -8.77 -16.88 29.44
N ALA A 153 -7.83 -16.26 28.71
CA ALA A 153 -6.47 -16.75 28.56
C ALA A 153 -5.77 -16.88 29.91
N GLY A 154 -5.88 -15.87 30.79
CA GLY A 154 -5.39 -15.90 32.16
C GLY A 154 -5.89 -17.11 32.97
N ARG A 155 -7.21 -17.33 33.01
CA ARG A 155 -7.82 -18.50 33.69
C ARG A 155 -7.36 -19.81 33.07
N ASN A 156 -7.21 -19.86 31.75
CA ASN A 156 -6.73 -21.04 31.05
C ASN A 156 -5.30 -21.41 31.48
N ILE A 157 -4.41 -20.42 31.59
CA ILE A 157 -3.03 -20.61 32.06
C ILE A 157 -3.02 -21.10 33.50
N LEU A 158 -3.76 -20.42 34.39
CA LEU A 158 -3.89 -20.78 35.81
C LEU A 158 -4.38 -22.23 36.01
N ALA A 159 -5.30 -22.70 35.16
CA ALA A 159 -5.80 -24.08 35.20
C ALA A 159 -4.74 -25.13 34.78
N ASN A 160 -3.66 -24.71 34.11
CA ASN A 160 -2.60 -25.56 33.55
C ASN A 160 -1.26 -25.47 34.31
N LYS A 161 -1.23 -24.89 35.50
CA LYS A 161 -0.06 -24.85 36.40
C LYS A 161 0.56 -26.24 36.60
N GLY A 162 1.85 -26.38 36.28
CA GLY A 162 2.64 -27.61 36.42
C GLY A 162 2.19 -28.78 35.53
N LYS A 163 1.20 -28.59 34.66
CA LYS A 163 0.62 -29.67 33.84
C LYS A 163 1.28 -29.73 32.46
N LYS A 164 1.35 -30.94 31.90
CA LYS A 164 1.64 -31.13 30.48
C LYS A 164 0.46 -30.58 29.66
N LEU A 165 0.75 -29.72 28.69
CA LEU A 165 -0.28 -29.15 27.81
C LEU A 165 -0.68 -30.15 26.73
N GLU A 166 -1.98 -30.38 26.55
CA GLU A 166 -2.51 -31.14 25.40
C GLU A 166 -2.46 -30.31 24.11
N LYS A 167 -2.73 -29.01 24.23
CA LYS A 167 -2.70 -28.05 23.12
C LYS A 167 -1.93 -26.80 23.52
N GLU A 168 -0.80 -26.56 22.86
CA GLU A 168 0.08 -25.44 23.17
C GLU A 168 -0.37 -24.12 22.52
N VAL A 169 -1.15 -24.15 21.43
CA VAL A 169 -1.53 -22.96 20.67
C VAL A 169 -3.05 -22.85 20.60
N GLU A 170 -3.58 -21.72 21.01
CA GLU A 170 -5.00 -21.42 20.97
C GLU A 170 -5.25 -20.18 20.12
N TYR A 171 -6.12 -20.30 19.12
CA TYR A 171 -6.58 -19.16 18.33
C TYR A 171 -7.84 -18.62 18.98
N VAL A 172 -7.79 -17.37 19.43
CA VAL A 172 -8.97 -16.66 19.92
C VAL A 172 -9.64 -16.04 18.70
N VAL A 173 -10.76 -16.62 18.29
CA VAL A 173 -11.48 -16.24 17.08
C VAL A 173 -12.81 -15.65 17.47
N HIS A 174 -13.08 -14.40 17.05
CA HIS A 174 -14.41 -13.82 17.17
C HIS A 174 -15.28 -14.25 15.99
N LYS A 175 -16.58 -14.44 16.23
CA LYS A 175 -17.53 -14.70 15.16
C LYS A 175 -17.58 -13.48 14.23
N THR A 176 -17.15 -13.65 12.99
CA THR A 176 -17.34 -12.64 11.95
C THR A 176 -18.80 -12.65 11.50
N ARG A 177 -19.33 -11.46 11.19
CA ARG A 177 -20.63 -11.37 10.52
C ARG A 177 -20.47 -11.97 9.12
N PRO A 178 -21.31 -12.94 8.70
CA PRO A 178 -21.23 -13.46 7.35
C PRO A 178 -21.45 -12.31 6.35
N MET A 179 -20.71 -12.35 5.23
CA MET A 179 -21.00 -11.45 4.11
C MET A 179 -22.44 -11.66 3.67
N ALA A 180 -23.13 -10.57 3.32
CA ALA A 180 -24.42 -10.68 2.67
C ALA A 180 -24.25 -11.48 1.35
N PRO A 181 -25.26 -12.28 0.96
CA PRO A 181 -25.22 -12.95 -0.33
C PRO A 181 -25.10 -11.91 -1.46
N PRO A 182 -24.45 -12.25 -2.59
CA PRO A 182 -24.45 -11.41 -3.77
C PRO A 182 -25.88 -11.05 -4.20
N VAL A 183 -26.06 -9.82 -4.69
CA VAL A 183 -27.33 -9.37 -5.28
C VAL A 183 -27.20 -9.47 -6.79
N GLU A 184 -28.15 -10.12 -7.45
CA GLU A 184 -28.25 -10.12 -8.91
C GLU A 184 -28.80 -8.78 -9.40
N VAL A 185 -28.09 -8.16 -10.35
CA VAL A 185 -28.45 -6.88 -10.94
C VAL A 185 -28.31 -7.00 -12.45
N GLU A 186 -29.36 -6.69 -13.21
CA GLU A 186 -29.26 -6.53 -14.66
C GLU A 186 -28.46 -5.26 -14.99
N HIS A 187 -27.35 -5.43 -15.69
CA HIS A 187 -26.46 -4.31 -16.03
C HIS A 187 -25.68 -4.55 -17.33
N ASP A 188 -25.80 -3.61 -18.28
CA ASP A 188 -25.16 -3.69 -19.61
C ASP A 188 -23.68 -3.25 -19.62
N GLY A 189 -22.94 -3.45 -18.53
CA GLY A 189 -21.56 -2.98 -18.39
C GLY A 189 -20.71 -3.85 -17.49
N CYS A 190 -19.39 -3.59 -17.52
CA CYS A 190 -18.43 -4.34 -16.72
C CYS A 190 -18.20 -3.75 -15.31
N LEU A 191 -18.91 -2.67 -14.93
CA LEU A 191 -18.82 -2.01 -13.63
C LEU A 191 -20.22 -1.74 -13.08
N TYR A 192 -20.63 -2.51 -12.07
CA TYR A 192 -21.91 -2.40 -11.38
C TYR A 192 -22.03 -1.10 -10.56
N PRO A 193 -23.26 -0.63 -10.28
CA PRO A 193 -23.48 0.45 -9.34
C PRO A 193 -23.06 0.06 -7.92
N GLY A 194 -22.85 1.07 -7.06
CA GLY A 194 -22.50 0.87 -5.65
C GLY A 194 -21.00 0.72 -5.37
N SER A 195 -20.14 1.38 -6.15
CA SER A 195 -18.73 1.50 -5.77
C SER A 195 -18.55 2.38 -4.53
N ASP A 196 -17.53 2.08 -3.73
CA ASP A 196 -17.18 2.86 -2.53
C ASP A 196 -16.40 4.16 -2.86
N GLY A 197 -16.28 4.48 -4.15
CA GLY A 197 -15.54 5.64 -4.63
C GLY A 197 -16.15 6.97 -4.15
N CYS A 198 -15.30 7.99 -3.98
CA CYS A 198 -15.76 9.32 -3.60
C CYS A 198 -16.77 9.90 -4.62
N ALA A 199 -17.62 10.82 -4.15
CA ALA A 199 -18.45 11.63 -5.05
C ALA A 199 -17.57 12.30 -6.12
N GLY A 200 -18.01 12.24 -7.39
CA GLY A 200 -17.27 12.79 -8.52
C GLY A 200 -15.92 12.11 -8.81
N CYS A 201 -15.66 10.90 -8.31
CA CYS A 201 -14.38 10.21 -8.51
C CYS A 201 -14.12 9.92 -10.01
N GLY A 202 -13.10 10.57 -10.57
CA GLY A 202 -12.71 10.39 -11.97
C GLY A 202 -12.23 8.98 -12.31
N ALA A 203 -11.66 8.25 -11.35
CA ALA A 203 -11.22 6.86 -11.56
C ALA A 203 -12.40 5.93 -11.89
N SER A 204 -13.64 6.24 -11.45
CA SER A 204 -14.81 5.44 -11.81
C SER A 204 -15.16 5.58 -13.31
N ILE A 205 -14.95 6.75 -13.89
CA ILE A 205 -15.17 7.04 -15.31
C ILE A 205 -14.15 6.28 -16.15
N ILE A 206 -12.89 6.28 -15.71
CA ILE A 206 -11.78 5.64 -16.43
C ILE A 206 -11.95 4.12 -16.42
N VAL A 207 -12.19 3.49 -15.27
CA VAL A 207 -12.35 2.02 -15.19
C VAL A 207 -13.58 1.55 -15.98
N ARG A 208 -14.70 2.29 -15.91
CA ARG A 208 -15.89 2.00 -16.72
C ARG A 208 -15.57 2.06 -18.22
N THR A 209 -14.86 3.08 -18.65
CA THR A 209 -14.50 3.24 -20.06
C THR A 209 -13.52 2.15 -20.51
N LEU A 210 -12.53 1.82 -19.70
CA LEU A 210 -11.58 0.73 -19.94
C LEU A 210 -12.30 -0.60 -20.14
N LEU A 211 -13.09 -1.02 -19.14
CA LEU A 211 -13.70 -2.35 -19.15
C LEU A 211 -14.84 -2.48 -20.16
N ASN A 212 -15.61 -1.42 -20.42
CA ASN A 212 -16.60 -1.44 -21.50
C ASN A 212 -15.96 -1.46 -22.90
N THR A 213 -14.68 -1.06 -23.01
CA THR A 213 -13.96 -1.10 -24.28
C THR A 213 -13.24 -2.45 -24.49
N LEU A 214 -12.62 -3.00 -23.45
CA LEU A 214 -11.95 -4.30 -23.52
C LEU A 214 -12.93 -5.49 -23.46
N GLY A 215 -14.05 -5.33 -22.76
CA GLY A 215 -15.07 -6.37 -22.58
C GLY A 215 -14.71 -7.41 -21.52
N GLU A 216 -15.54 -8.45 -21.45
CA GLU A 216 -15.49 -9.47 -20.38
C GLU A 216 -14.26 -10.37 -20.42
N ASN A 217 -13.61 -10.49 -21.58
CA ASN A 217 -12.37 -11.26 -21.72
C ASN A 217 -11.14 -10.46 -21.26
N THR A 218 -11.19 -9.97 -20.03
CA THR A 218 -10.15 -9.14 -19.43
C THR A 218 -9.87 -9.63 -18.02
N VAL A 219 -8.60 -9.64 -17.61
CA VAL A 219 -8.21 -9.70 -16.20
C VAL A 219 -7.56 -8.38 -15.82
N VAL A 220 -7.98 -7.82 -14.69
CA VAL A 220 -7.36 -6.63 -14.10
C VAL A 220 -6.39 -7.08 -13.01
N VAL A 221 -5.14 -6.64 -13.11
CA VAL A 221 -4.13 -6.81 -12.07
C VAL A 221 -3.88 -5.44 -11.45
N ASP A 222 -4.31 -5.27 -10.21
CA ASP A 222 -4.37 -3.98 -9.53
C ASP A 222 -3.36 -3.93 -8.37
N PRO A 223 -2.45 -2.94 -8.32
CA PRO A 223 -1.68 -2.68 -7.09
C PRO A 223 -2.58 -2.10 -5.98
N PRO A 224 -2.19 -2.14 -4.70
CA PRO A 224 -2.84 -1.37 -3.65
C PRO A 224 -2.83 0.12 -3.99
N ASN A 225 -4.02 0.66 -4.24
CA ASN A 225 -4.29 2.05 -4.58
C ASN A 225 -5.78 2.33 -4.31
N CYS A 226 -6.30 3.50 -4.70
CA CYS A 226 -7.72 3.80 -4.48
C CYS A 226 -8.66 2.79 -5.17
N SER A 227 -8.29 2.27 -6.34
CA SER A 227 -9.15 1.42 -7.14
C SER A 227 -9.40 0.05 -6.50
N GLY A 228 -8.39 -0.56 -5.88
CA GLY A 228 -8.54 -1.86 -5.19
C GLY A 228 -9.49 -1.83 -4.01
N VAL A 229 -9.62 -0.67 -3.36
CA VAL A 229 -10.59 -0.47 -2.27
C VAL A 229 -12.00 -0.22 -2.81
N ASN A 230 -12.13 0.44 -3.96
CA ASN A 230 -13.40 1.00 -4.41
C ASN A 230 -14.13 0.20 -5.50
N TYR A 231 -13.41 -0.55 -6.34
CA TYR A 231 -13.98 -1.12 -7.57
C TYR A 231 -13.88 -2.65 -7.68
N GLY A 232 -12.93 -3.28 -6.99
CA GLY A 232 -12.69 -4.72 -7.14
C GLY A 232 -13.91 -5.61 -6.83
N GLN A 233 -14.84 -5.13 -6.01
CA GLN A 233 -16.07 -5.85 -5.63
C GLN A 233 -17.26 -5.59 -6.57
N VAL A 234 -17.16 -4.61 -7.47
CA VAL A 234 -18.26 -4.16 -8.34
C VAL A 234 -17.92 -4.27 -9.81
N VAL A 235 -16.96 -5.11 -10.18
CA VAL A 235 -16.61 -5.40 -11.58
C VAL A 235 -17.05 -6.79 -12.01
N ARG A 236 -17.35 -6.95 -13.31
CA ARG A 236 -17.72 -8.25 -13.90
C ARG A 236 -16.52 -9.11 -14.28
N VAL A 237 -15.32 -8.54 -14.26
CA VAL A 237 -14.08 -9.20 -14.69
C VAL A 237 -13.25 -9.64 -13.48
N PRO A 238 -12.41 -10.68 -13.60
CA PRO A 238 -11.45 -11.02 -12.55
C PRO A 238 -10.58 -9.82 -12.18
N TRP A 239 -10.62 -9.45 -10.89
CA TRP A 239 -9.81 -8.38 -10.30
C TRP A 239 -8.83 -8.97 -9.31
N VAL A 240 -7.54 -8.88 -9.60
CA VAL A 240 -6.48 -9.50 -8.82
C VAL A 240 -5.66 -8.42 -8.14
N LEU A 241 -5.71 -8.38 -6.82
CA LEU A 241 -4.86 -7.50 -6.02
C LEU A 241 -3.42 -8.05 -6.02
N ALA A 242 -2.50 -7.31 -6.60
CA ALA A 242 -1.07 -7.61 -6.59
C ALA A 242 -0.38 -6.94 -5.39
N ASN A 243 0.88 -7.33 -5.13
CA ASN A 243 1.74 -6.54 -4.25
C ASN A 243 2.06 -5.19 -4.92
N PHE A 244 2.14 -4.12 -4.13
CA PHE A 244 2.26 -2.74 -4.66
C PHE A 244 3.43 -2.53 -5.62
N ALA A 245 4.59 -3.13 -5.32
CA ALA A 245 5.79 -2.99 -6.14
C ALA A 245 5.83 -3.93 -7.37
N ALA A 246 4.88 -4.87 -7.51
CA ALA A 246 5.06 -6.05 -8.35
C ALA A 246 3.94 -6.31 -9.37
N THR A 247 3.04 -5.35 -9.60
CA THR A 247 1.89 -5.50 -10.52
C THR A 247 2.31 -6.06 -11.89
N ALA A 248 3.36 -5.54 -12.51
CA ALA A 248 3.80 -6.00 -13.83
C ALA A 248 4.35 -7.43 -13.81
N ALA A 249 4.93 -7.87 -12.69
CA ALA A 249 5.37 -9.25 -12.51
C ALA A 249 4.17 -10.21 -12.42
N TYR A 250 3.09 -9.80 -11.75
CA TYR A 250 1.84 -10.56 -11.72
C TYR A 250 1.22 -10.63 -13.13
N GLN A 251 1.15 -9.50 -13.84
CA GLN A 251 0.66 -9.46 -15.24
C GLN A 251 1.47 -10.38 -16.16
N THR A 252 2.80 -10.39 -16.01
CA THR A 252 3.69 -11.31 -16.75
C THR A 252 3.30 -12.77 -16.51
N GLY A 253 3.03 -13.14 -15.25
CA GLY A 253 2.55 -14.48 -14.89
C GLY A 253 1.23 -14.85 -15.57
N PHE A 254 0.23 -13.95 -15.51
CA PHE A 254 -1.07 -14.15 -16.16
C PHE A 254 -0.94 -14.29 -17.67
N TYR A 255 -0.22 -13.36 -18.31
CA TYR A 255 -0.03 -13.38 -19.77
C TYR A 255 0.63 -14.69 -20.22
N ARG A 256 1.72 -15.10 -19.57
CA ARG A 256 2.42 -16.36 -19.89
C ARG A 256 1.54 -17.59 -19.66
N ALA A 257 0.72 -17.59 -18.60
CA ALA A 257 -0.24 -18.66 -18.35
C ALA A 257 -1.33 -18.73 -19.44
N TYR A 258 -1.88 -17.59 -19.88
CA TYR A 258 -2.83 -17.57 -20.99
C TYR A 258 -2.20 -17.95 -22.32
N LYS A 259 -0.95 -17.53 -22.58
CA LYS A 259 -0.17 -17.95 -23.74
C LYS A 259 0.04 -19.46 -23.79
N ALA A 260 0.45 -20.06 -22.68
CA ALA A 260 0.59 -21.51 -22.57
C ALA A 260 -0.73 -22.27 -22.79
N LYS A 261 -1.87 -21.63 -22.51
CA LYS A 261 -3.23 -22.17 -22.74
C LYS A 261 -3.80 -21.83 -24.13
N GLY A 262 -3.05 -21.18 -25.03
CA GLY A 262 -3.56 -20.76 -26.34
C GLY A 262 -4.67 -19.70 -26.26
N LYS A 263 -4.60 -18.81 -25.27
CA LYS A 263 -5.58 -17.74 -24.99
C LYS A 263 -4.98 -16.33 -24.98
N ALA A 264 -3.72 -16.14 -25.39
CA ALA A 264 -3.05 -14.84 -25.35
C ALA A 264 -3.70 -13.77 -26.26
N ASP A 265 -4.34 -14.19 -27.34
CA ASP A 265 -5.09 -13.34 -28.29
C ASP A 265 -6.56 -13.14 -27.88
N LYS A 266 -7.02 -13.88 -26.86
CA LYS A 266 -8.42 -13.94 -26.41
C LYS A 266 -8.66 -13.17 -25.13
N VAL A 267 -7.69 -13.15 -24.21
CA VAL A 267 -7.83 -12.55 -22.88
C VAL A 267 -6.83 -11.41 -22.71
N TYR A 268 -7.33 -10.20 -22.44
CA TYR A 268 -6.49 -9.05 -22.13
C TYR A 268 -6.01 -9.11 -20.68
N VAL A 269 -4.72 -8.84 -20.48
CA VAL A 269 -4.13 -8.67 -19.15
C VAL A 269 -3.82 -7.18 -18.98
N THR A 270 -4.67 -6.47 -18.24
CA THR A 270 -4.50 -5.03 -18.01
C THR A 270 -4.17 -4.75 -16.55
N SER A 271 -3.41 -3.68 -16.30
CA SER A 271 -3.37 -3.08 -14.98
C SER A 271 -4.44 -2.00 -14.85
N TYR A 272 -4.75 -1.65 -13.61
CA TYR A 272 -5.48 -0.42 -13.29
C TYR A 272 -4.76 0.29 -12.15
N SER A 273 -3.59 0.84 -12.47
CA SER A 273 -2.64 1.35 -11.48
C SER A 273 -2.82 2.85 -11.23
N GLY A 274 -2.71 3.28 -9.98
CA GLY A 274 -2.49 4.70 -9.68
C GLY A 274 -1.08 5.18 -10.08
N ASP A 275 -0.84 6.48 -10.04
CA ASP A 275 0.48 7.04 -10.33
C ASP A 275 1.56 6.58 -9.35
N GLY A 276 1.26 6.42 -8.05
CA GLY A 276 2.26 5.91 -7.11
C GLY A 276 2.78 4.50 -7.42
N GLY A 277 1.90 3.63 -7.94
CA GLY A 277 2.30 2.31 -8.43
C GLY A 277 3.09 2.37 -9.73
N THR A 278 2.86 3.38 -10.57
CA THR A 278 3.45 3.49 -11.91
C THR A 278 4.76 4.27 -11.91
N TYR A 279 4.79 5.42 -11.25
CA TYR A 279 5.88 6.39 -11.27
C TYR A 279 7.00 6.07 -10.28
N ASP A 280 6.66 5.36 -9.20
CA ASP A 280 7.53 5.21 -8.04
C ASP A 280 7.76 3.72 -7.73
N ILE A 281 6.94 3.11 -6.86
CA ILE A 281 7.27 1.81 -6.26
C ILE A 281 7.21 0.63 -7.26
N GLY A 282 6.29 0.68 -8.23
CA GLY A 282 6.14 -0.38 -9.24
C GLY A 282 6.93 -0.14 -10.53
N LEU A 283 7.60 1.01 -10.66
CA LEU A 283 8.35 1.39 -11.87
C LEU A 283 9.39 0.33 -12.25
N GLN A 284 10.11 -0.24 -11.28
CA GLN A 284 11.10 -1.29 -11.56
C GLN A 284 10.46 -2.52 -12.22
N SER A 285 9.31 -2.97 -11.72
CA SER A 285 8.62 -4.14 -12.29
C SER A 285 8.05 -3.84 -13.68
N LEU A 286 7.51 -2.64 -13.88
CA LEU A 286 6.98 -2.18 -15.16
C LEU A 286 8.09 -2.05 -16.21
N SER A 287 9.20 -1.39 -15.84
CA SER A 287 10.39 -1.25 -16.67
C SER A 287 10.95 -2.61 -17.09
N GLY A 288 11.03 -3.58 -16.18
CA GLY A 288 11.44 -4.94 -16.53
C GLY A 288 10.45 -5.68 -17.44
N ALA A 289 9.14 -5.43 -17.31
CA ALA A 289 8.15 -6.02 -18.23
C ALA A 289 8.20 -5.39 -19.63
N ALA A 290 8.44 -4.07 -19.70
CA ALA A 290 8.67 -3.33 -20.93
C ALA A 290 9.93 -3.83 -21.66
N GLU A 291 11.05 -3.98 -20.95
CA GLU A 291 12.30 -4.53 -21.48
C GLU A 291 12.14 -5.95 -22.06
N ARG A 292 11.34 -6.80 -21.41
CA ARG A 292 11.07 -8.16 -21.89
C ARG A 292 10.07 -8.22 -23.05
N GLY A 293 9.41 -7.11 -23.40
CA GLY A 293 8.36 -7.10 -24.42
C GLY A 293 7.12 -7.92 -24.05
N GLU A 294 6.75 -7.96 -22.77
CA GLU A 294 5.54 -8.70 -22.33
C GLU A 294 4.29 -8.05 -22.93
N SER A 295 3.43 -8.83 -23.61
CA SER A 295 2.23 -8.30 -24.28
C SER A 295 1.08 -8.09 -23.31
N ILE A 296 1.21 -7.03 -22.51
CA ILE A 296 0.27 -6.63 -21.47
C ILE A 296 -0.14 -5.16 -21.67
N ILE A 297 -1.32 -4.79 -21.17
CA ILE A 297 -1.74 -3.39 -21.12
C ILE A 297 -1.38 -2.84 -19.74
N TRP A 298 -0.62 -1.75 -19.68
CA TRP A 298 -0.45 -0.99 -18.46
C TRP A 298 -1.31 0.26 -18.51
N LEU A 299 -2.34 0.35 -17.68
CA LEU A 299 -3.14 1.56 -17.53
C LEU A 299 -2.86 2.23 -16.20
N CYS A 300 -2.32 3.45 -16.27
CA CYS A 300 -2.13 4.35 -15.14
C CYS A 300 -3.28 5.35 -15.09
N TYR A 301 -4.14 5.33 -14.07
CA TYR A 301 -5.03 6.46 -13.77
C TYR A 301 -4.25 7.45 -12.89
N ASN A 302 -3.78 8.54 -13.48
CA ASN A 302 -2.86 9.47 -12.85
C ASN A 302 -3.64 10.61 -12.19
N ASN A 303 -3.66 10.60 -10.86
CA ASN A 303 -4.24 11.67 -10.05
C ASN A 303 -3.20 12.46 -9.27
N GLU A 304 -1.92 12.31 -9.64
CA GLU A 304 -0.83 13.19 -9.26
C GLU A 304 -0.47 13.19 -7.77
N ALA A 305 -0.86 12.16 -7.02
CA ALA A 305 -0.44 11.91 -5.64
C ALA A 305 -0.88 10.51 -5.18
N TYR A 306 -0.36 10.05 -4.05
CA TYR A 306 -0.82 8.83 -3.40
C TYR A 306 -2.13 9.13 -2.68
N MET A 307 -3.24 9.16 -3.42
CA MET A 307 -4.54 9.59 -2.88
C MET A 307 -5.04 8.70 -1.75
N ASN A 308 -4.89 7.38 -1.89
CA ASN A 308 -5.43 6.40 -0.94
C ASN A 308 -4.86 6.57 0.47
N THR A 309 -3.56 6.88 0.56
CA THR A 309 -2.84 6.94 1.83
C THR A 309 -2.84 8.33 2.46
N GLY A 310 -3.63 9.27 1.93
CA GLY A 310 -3.71 10.63 2.44
C GLY A 310 -2.88 11.65 1.64
N ILE A 311 -2.92 11.56 0.30
CA ILE A 311 -2.40 12.58 -0.62
C ILE A 311 -0.90 12.83 -0.41
N GLN A 312 -0.08 11.78 -0.37
CA GLN A 312 1.38 11.92 -0.37
C GLN A 312 1.92 12.26 -1.76
N ARG A 313 3.08 12.91 -1.81
CA ARG A 313 3.79 13.23 -3.05
C ARG A 313 4.16 11.97 -3.83
N SER A 314 3.93 11.98 -5.14
CA SER A 314 4.37 10.96 -6.09
C SER A 314 5.38 11.52 -7.11
N GLY A 315 5.95 10.66 -7.94
CA GLY A 315 6.72 11.06 -9.11
C GLY A 315 5.93 11.89 -10.13
N SER A 316 4.61 11.75 -10.18
CA SER A 316 3.75 12.48 -11.12
C SER A 316 3.22 13.81 -10.59
N THR A 317 3.27 14.04 -9.27
CA THR A 317 2.86 15.31 -8.65
C THR A 317 3.48 16.51 -9.39
N PRO A 318 2.68 17.51 -9.84
CA PRO A 318 3.18 18.72 -10.48
C PRO A 318 4.11 19.53 -9.58
N GLN A 319 4.91 20.38 -10.19
CA GLN A 319 5.73 21.34 -9.46
C GLN A 319 4.84 22.28 -8.63
N PHE A 320 5.29 22.59 -7.42
CA PHE A 320 4.65 23.43 -6.42
C PHE A 320 3.29 22.96 -5.89
N ALA A 321 2.78 21.80 -6.32
CA ALA A 321 1.58 21.23 -5.74
C ALA A 321 1.79 20.88 -4.26
N ALA A 322 0.84 21.27 -3.42
CA ALA A 322 0.81 20.92 -2.00
C ALA A 322 0.37 19.45 -1.82
N THR A 323 1.09 18.71 -0.97
CA THR A 323 0.75 17.34 -0.56
C THR A 323 1.03 17.16 0.93
N THR A 324 0.62 16.06 1.56
CA THR A 324 0.89 15.83 2.99
C THR A 324 2.37 15.62 3.30
N THR A 325 3.18 15.21 2.32
CA THR A 325 4.63 15.03 2.45
C THR A 325 5.46 16.13 1.79
N THR A 326 4.81 17.06 1.07
CA THR A 326 5.38 18.32 0.58
C THR A 326 4.42 19.45 0.92
N PRO A 327 4.24 19.76 2.22
CA PRO A 327 3.32 20.80 2.65
C PRO A 327 3.82 22.19 2.24
N VAL A 328 2.92 23.16 2.32
CA VAL A 328 3.23 24.58 2.10
C VAL A 328 3.48 25.24 3.45
N GLY A 329 4.58 25.96 3.58
CA GLY A 329 4.96 26.69 4.78
C GLY A 329 6.14 27.64 4.50
N SER A 330 6.75 28.18 5.56
CA SER A 330 7.86 29.14 5.43
C SER A 330 9.10 28.59 4.71
N LEU A 331 9.29 27.27 4.74
CA LEU A 331 10.46 26.59 4.16
C LEU A 331 10.16 25.88 2.83
N TRP A 332 8.89 25.55 2.55
CA TRP A 332 8.50 24.68 1.42
C TRP A 332 7.30 25.30 0.70
N LYS A 333 7.37 25.41 -0.64
CA LYS A 333 6.26 25.87 -1.49
C LYS A 333 5.62 24.72 -2.28
N GLY A 334 5.40 23.57 -1.64
CA GLY A 334 4.98 22.33 -2.31
C GLY A 334 6.14 21.55 -2.93
N LYS A 335 5.86 20.64 -3.86
CA LYS A 335 6.89 19.81 -4.51
C LYS A 335 7.82 20.64 -5.40
N PRO A 336 9.14 20.72 -5.14
CA PRO A 336 10.02 21.59 -5.93
C PRO A 336 10.38 21.04 -7.32
N GLN A 337 10.34 19.72 -7.54
CA GLN A 337 10.67 19.13 -8.84
C GLN A 337 9.49 19.17 -9.81
N ARG A 338 9.78 19.24 -11.12
CA ARG A 338 8.81 18.94 -12.19
C ARG A 338 8.32 17.48 -12.13
N ARG A 339 7.18 17.20 -12.77
CA ARG A 339 6.68 15.83 -12.90
C ARG A 339 7.68 14.98 -13.70
N LYS A 340 7.81 13.70 -13.35
CA LYS A 340 8.61 12.74 -14.13
C LYS A 340 7.95 12.55 -15.51
N ASN A 341 8.72 12.53 -16.58
CA ASN A 341 8.20 12.31 -17.92
C ASN A 341 8.06 10.80 -18.22
N MET A 342 6.97 10.21 -17.73
CA MET A 342 6.76 8.76 -17.83
C MET A 342 6.55 8.28 -19.27
N LEU A 343 5.93 9.10 -20.12
CA LEU A 343 5.77 8.81 -21.55
C LEU A 343 7.14 8.59 -22.23
N MET A 344 8.10 9.47 -21.97
CA MET A 344 9.44 9.37 -22.57
C MET A 344 10.28 8.25 -21.93
N ILE A 345 10.09 7.95 -20.64
CA ILE A 345 10.73 6.78 -20.01
C ILE A 345 10.24 5.48 -20.66
N MET A 346 8.93 5.36 -20.92
CA MET A 346 8.39 4.22 -21.65
C MET A 346 8.84 4.20 -23.11
N ALA A 347 8.96 5.37 -23.76
CA ALA A 347 9.48 5.46 -25.13
C ALA A 347 10.94 5.01 -25.23
N ALA A 348 11.75 5.25 -24.20
CA ALA A 348 13.12 4.77 -24.13
C ALA A 348 13.22 3.23 -24.08
N HIS A 349 12.16 2.54 -23.64
CA HIS A 349 12.06 1.07 -23.74
C HIS A 349 11.64 0.56 -25.12
N ARG A 350 11.29 1.44 -26.07
CA ARG A 350 10.85 1.09 -27.43
C ARG A 350 9.62 0.19 -27.47
N ILE A 351 8.75 0.31 -26.47
CA ILE A 351 7.50 -0.47 -26.41
C ILE A 351 6.53 -0.03 -27.50
N PRO A 352 5.79 -0.95 -28.14
CA PRO A 352 5.05 -0.67 -29.37
C PRO A 352 3.99 0.43 -29.27
N TYR A 353 3.44 0.68 -28.08
CA TYR A 353 2.37 1.64 -27.91
C TYR A 353 2.44 2.40 -26.59
N ILE A 354 2.38 3.73 -26.67
CA ILE A 354 2.39 4.64 -25.52
C ILE A 354 1.36 5.73 -25.79
N ALA A 355 0.49 6.02 -24.83
CA ALA A 355 -0.45 7.13 -24.96
C ALA A 355 -0.72 7.84 -23.64
N SER A 356 -0.96 9.14 -23.72
CA SER A 356 -1.64 9.88 -22.66
C SER A 356 -3.08 10.17 -23.05
N ALA A 357 -4.00 10.05 -22.11
CA ALA A 357 -5.43 10.28 -22.29
C ALA A 357 -5.98 11.17 -21.17
N SER A 358 -7.23 11.61 -21.28
CA SER A 358 -7.94 12.34 -20.23
C SER A 358 -9.38 11.84 -20.13
N LEU A 359 -9.90 11.73 -18.91
CA LEU A 359 -11.29 11.37 -18.68
C LEU A 359 -12.30 12.35 -19.30
N ALA A 360 -11.85 13.56 -19.68
CA ALA A 360 -12.69 14.56 -20.32
C ALA A 360 -12.83 14.36 -21.84
N TYR A 361 -12.01 13.47 -22.43
CA TYR A 361 -11.96 13.20 -23.88
C TYR A 361 -12.20 11.71 -24.17
N ILE A 362 -13.37 11.21 -23.73
CA ILE A 362 -13.72 9.78 -23.79
C ILE A 362 -13.57 9.14 -25.18
N PRO A 363 -14.01 9.77 -26.30
CA PRO A 363 -13.82 9.16 -27.62
C PRO A 363 -12.35 8.95 -27.99
N ASP A 364 -11.46 9.87 -27.57
CA ASP A 364 -10.03 9.73 -27.76
C ASP A 364 -9.44 8.63 -26.89
N PHE A 365 -9.82 8.60 -25.61
CA PHE A 365 -9.40 7.55 -24.69
C PHE A 365 -9.83 6.15 -25.16
N LYS A 366 -11.07 5.99 -25.66
CA LYS A 366 -11.57 4.72 -26.21
C LYS A 366 -10.73 4.22 -27.38
N ARG A 367 -10.40 5.10 -28.34
CA ARG A 367 -9.52 4.72 -29.48
C ARG A 367 -8.15 4.24 -29.00
N LYS A 368 -7.59 4.89 -27.99
CA LYS A 368 -6.29 4.51 -27.41
C LYS A 368 -6.33 3.16 -26.70
N ILE A 369 -7.42 2.86 -25.99
CA ILE A 369 -7.65 1.52 -25.40
C ILE A 369 -7.77 0.47 -26.50
N GLN A 370 -8.53 0.74 -27.58
CA GLN A 370 -8.68 -0.18 -28.71
C GLN A 370 -7.34 -0.47 -29.37
N LYS A 371 -6.52 0.55 -29.58
CA LYS A 371 -5.18 0.40 -30.16
C LYS A 371 -4.25 -0.40 -29.26
N ALA A 372 -4.22 -0.13 -27.95
CA ALA A 372 -3.47 -0.94 -26.98
C ALA A 372 -3.93 -2.42 -26.97
N ALA A 373 -5.23 -2.64 -27.12
CA ALA A 373 -5.82 -3.98 -27.22
C ALA A 373 -5.39 -4.70 -28.51
N GLU A 374 -5.35 -4.01 -29.65
CA GLU A 374 -4.84 -4.56 -30.91
C GLU A 374 -3.37 -4.98 -30.81
N VAL A 375 -2.51 -4.08 -30.30
CA VAL A 375 -1.07 -4.30 -30.12
C VAL A 375 -0.79 -5.51 -29.23
N THR A 376 -1.46 -5.58 -28.08
CA THR A 376 -1.26 -6.69 -27.14
C THR A 376 -1.85 -8.01 -27.64
N ARG A 377 -2.99 -7.98 -28.34
CA ARG A 377 -3.58 -9.17 -28.99
C ARG A 377 -2.67 -9.77 -30.05
N ARG A 378 -1.96 -8.94 -30.82
CA ARG A 378 -0.97 -9.38 -31.80
C ARG A 378 0.33 -9.89 -31.17
N GLY A 379 0.48 -9.74 -29.85
CA GLY A 379 1.67 -10.17 -29.14
C GLY A 379 2.89 -9.25 -29.39
N GLU A 380 2.68 -8.01 -29.84
CA GLU A 380 3.75 -7.09 -30.23
C GLU A 380 4.57 -6.60 -29.02
N GLY A 381 3.95 -6.51 -27.85
CA GLY A 381 4.61 -6.09 -26.61
C GLY A 381 3.72 -5.25 -25.71
N LEU A 382 4.34 -4.55 -24.77
CA LEU A 382 3.63 -3.77 -23.76
C LEU A 382 2.95 -2.54 -24.39
N ALA A 383 1.69 -2.30 -24.04
CA ALA A 383 0.97 -1.08 -24.37
C ALA A 383 0.77 -0.24 -23.11
N TYR A 384 1.35 0.95 -23.06
CA TYR A 384 1.26 1.87 -21.93
C TYR A 384 0.24 2.97 -22.19
N ILE A 385 -0.72 3.14 -21.28
CA ILE A 385 -1.67 4.25 -21.30
C ILE A 385 -1.65 4.95 -19.94
N GLU A 386 -1.55 6.28 -19.96
CA GLU A 386 -1.68 7.10 -18.78
C GLU A 386 -2.83 8.09 -18.92
N VAL A 387 -3.73 8.12 -17.95
CA VAL A 387 -4.98 8.86 -18.06
C VAL A 387 -5.04 9.92 -16.97
N HIS A 388 -5.18 11.19 -17.34
CA HIS A 388 -5.41 12.26 -16.38
C HIS A 388 -6.71 12.04 -15.61
N GLN A 389 -6.61 12.02 -14.28
CA GLN A 389 -7.72 11.76 -13.38
C GLN A 389 -7.79 12.83 -12.29
N PRO A 390 -8.56 13.92 -12.51
CA PRO A 390 -8.86 14.86 -11.45
C PRO A 390 -9.48 14.21 -10.23
N CYS A 391 -8.85 14.40 -9.07
CA CYS A 391 -9.30 13.87 -7.79
C CYS A 391 -9.94 14.98 -6.95
N PRO A 392 -11.27 15.10 -6.88
CA PRO A 392 -11.92 16.19 -6.16
C PRO A 392 -11.57 16.19 -4.67
N THR A 393 -11.54 15.01 -4.04
CA THR A 393 -11.16 14.85 -2.63
C THR A 393 -9.71 15.27 -2.38
N GLY A 394 -8.78 14.82 -3.22
CA GLY A 394 -7.35 15.04 -3.01
C GLY A 394 -6.84 16.40 -3.47
N TRP A 395 -7.48 16.99 -4.48
CA TRP A 395 -7.13 18.31 -5.00
C TRP A 395 -8.01 19.42 -4.40
N TYR A 396 -9.03 19.03 -3.63
CA TYR A 396 -10.00 19.88 -2.93
C TYR A 396 -10.73 20.84 -3.85
N PHE A 397 -11.40 20.30 -4.86
CA PHE A 397 -12.32 21.05 -5.73
C PHE A 397 -13.71 20.40 -5.73
N ASP A 398 -14.70 21.14 -6.21
CA ASP A 398 -16.09 20.68 -6.28
C ASP A 398 -16.21 19.37 -7.11
N PRO A 399 -16.69 18.26 -6.54
CA PRO A 399 -16.90 17.00 -7.24
C PRO A 399 -17.70 17.09 -8.56
N ALA A 400 -18.60 18.07 -8.71
CA ALA A 400 -19.36 18.26 -9.94
C ALA A 400 -18.47 18.72 -11.11
N LYS A 401 -17.28 19.28 -10.82
CA LYS A 401 -16.36 19.86 -11.80
C LYS A 401 -15.27 18.90 -12.28
N THR A 402 -15.28 17.62 -11.88
CA THR A 402 -14.22 16.66 -12.26
C THR A 402 -13.92 16.63 -13.76
N VAL A 403 -14.95 16.61 -14.61
CA VAL A 403 -14.79 16.62 -16.08
C VAL A 403 -14.31 17.98 -16.59
N GLU A 404 -14.76 19.08 -15.99
CA GLU A 404 -14.34 20.44 -16.33
C GLU A 404 -12.85 20.65 -16.04
N VAL A 405 -12.38 20.25 -14.85
CA VAL A 405 -10.95 20.33 -14.46
C VAL A 405 -10.10 19.47 -15.39
N GLY A 406 -10.56 18.27 -15.76
CA GLY A 406 -9.85 17.41 -16.70
C GLY A 406 -9.78 18.01 -18.13
N ARG A 407 -10.80 18.79 -18.51
CA ARG A 407 -10.80 19.52 -19.79
C ARG A 407 -9.84 20.71 -19.76
N LEU A 408 -9.82 21.48 -18.66
CA LEU A 408 -8.90 22.61 -18.47
C LEU A 408 -7.44 22.15 -18.49
N ALA A 409 -7.13 20.97 -17.94
CA ALA A 409 -5.78 20.41 -18.01
C ALA A 409 -5.28 20.23 -19.46
N VAL A 410 -6.16 19.76 -20.35
CA VAL A 410 -5.83 19.59 -21.78
C VAL A 410 -5.80 20.94 -22.50
N GLN A 411 -6.77 21.82 -22.24
CA GLN A 411 -6.86 23.12 -22.91
C GLN A 411 -5.73 24.09 -22.54
N THR A 412 -5.13 23.95 -21.36
CA THR A 412 -3.96 24.75 -20.94
C THR A 412 -2.62 24.12 -21.33
N GLY A 413 -2.62 22.90 -21.89
CA GLY A 413 -1.39 22.15 -22.20
C GLY A 413 -0.74 21.49 -20.98
N ALA A 414 -1.27 21.71 -19.76
CA ALA A 414 -0.78 21.05 -18.54
C ALA A 414 -0.82 19.52 -18.66
N TRP A 415 -1.78 18.98 -19.41
CA TRP A 415 -1.87 17.58 -19.76
C TRP A 415 -2.05 17.36 -21.28
N PRO A 416 -0.96 17.20 -22.04
CA PRO A 416 -1.03 16.97 -23.47
C PRO A 416 -1.57 15.56 -23.76
N LEU A 417 -2.38 15.42 -24.81
CA LEU A 417 -2.91 14.13 -25.27
C LEU A 417 -2.07 13.61 -26.44
N VAL A 418 -1.15 12.71 -26.11
CA VAL A 418 -0.11 12.17 -26.98
C VAL A 418 -0.43 10.72 -27.32
N GLU A 419 0.01 10.30 -28.50
CA GLU A 419 0.09 8.91 -28.93
C GLU A 419 1.46 8.67 -29.58
N ILE A 420 2.13 7.59 -29.19
CA ILE A 420 3.35 7.09 -29.81
C ILE A 420 3.04 5.66 -30.26
N ASP A 421 2.89 5.48 -31.58
CA ASP A 421 2.58 4.19 -32.20
C ASP A 421 3.80 3.74 -32.99
N HIS A 422 4.50 2.70 -32.52
CA HIS A 422 5.72 2.20 -33.15
C HIS A 422 6.78 3.29 -33.41
N GLY A 423 6.82 4.28 -32.51
CA GLY A 423 7.76 5.40 -32.52
C GLY A 423 7.23 6.65 -33.21
N GLU A 424 6.12 6.56 -33.94
CA GLU A 424 5.46 7.71 -34.57
C GLU A 424 4.73 8.54 -33.51
N PHE A 425 5.21 9.75 -33.27
CA PHE A 425 4.69 10.67 -32.27
C PHE A 425 3.56 11.55 -32.84
N LYS A 426 2.45 11.65 -32.11
CA LYS A 426 1.31 12.49 -32.50
C LYS A 426 0.65 13.18 -31.32
N LEU A 427 0.23 14.44 -31.51
CA LEU A 427 -0.71 15.12 -30.63
C LEU A 427 -2.14 14.86 -31.12
N THR A 428 -2.85 14.03 -30.37
CA THR A 428 -4.22 13.60 -30.71
C THR A 428 -5.28 14.69 -30.50
N VAL A 429 -5.02 15.64 -29.60
CA VAL A 429 -5.86 16.84 -29.40
C VAL A 429 -4.97 18.06 -29.34
N LYS A 430 -5.25 19.04 -30.21
CA LYS A 430 -4.54 20.31 -30.30
C LYS A 430 -5.53 21.46 -30.13
N PRO A 431 -5.56 22.15 -28.97
CA PRO A 431 -6.25 23.42 -28.83
C PRO A 431 -5.73 24.41 -29.89
N ARG A 432 -6.61 25.26 -30.43
CA ARG A 432 -6.18 26.32 -31.39
C ARG A 432 -5.19 27.27 -30.74
N GLU A 433 -5.44 27.59 -29.48
CA GLU A 433 -4.60 28.39 -28.60
C GLU A 433 -4.67 27.77 -27.20
N LEU A 434 -3.54 27.75 -26.50
CA LEU A 434 -3.50 27.28 -25.12
C LEU A 434 -4.14 28.33 -24.21
N LYS A 435 -5.02 27.88 -23.33
CA LYS A 435 -5.52 28.72 -22.25
C LYS A 435 -4.41 29.02 -21.22
N PRO A 436 -4.48 30.17 -20.52
CA PRO A 436 -3.62 30.42 -19.36
C PRO A 436 -3.71 29.30 -18.32
N VAL A 437 -2.57 28.79 -17.85
CA VAL A 437 -2.53 27.69 -16.87
C VAL A 437 -3.25 28.05 -15.57
N LYS A 438 -3.33 29.34 -15.24
CA LYS A 438 -4.09 29.86 -14.09
C LYS A 438 -5.53 29.32 -14.05
N GLU A 439 -6.21 29.24 -15.20
CA GLU A 439 -7.58 28.69 -15.29
C GLU A 439 -7.66 27.23 -14.81
N TYR A 440 -6.59 26.44 -15.03
CA TYR A 440 -6.52 25.06 -14.56
C TYR A 440 -6.14 24.98 -13.07
N LEU A 441 -5.22 25.83 -12.59
CA LEU A 441 -4.72 25.76 -11.21
C LEU A 441 -5.71 26.33 -10.19
N GLU A 442 -6.41 27.41 -10.52
CA GLU A 442 -7.27 28.18 -9.61
C GLU A 442 -8.39 27.35 -8.95
N PRO A 443 -9.09 26.42 -9.64
CA PRO A 443 -10.10 25.58 -9.00
C PRO A 443 -9.56 24.63 -7.93
N GLN A 444 -8.24 24.42 -7.86
CA GLN A 444 -7.61 23.38 -7.05
C GLN A 444 -6.92 23.98 -5.82
N ARG A 445 -7.38 23.64 -4.61
CA ARG A 445 -6.80 24.19 -3.37
C ARG A 445 -5.32 23.88 -3.20
N ARG A 446 -4.83 22.78 -3.78
CA ARG A 446 -3.42 22.39 -3.73
C ARG A 446 -2.46 23.38 -4.41
N PHE A 447 -2.98 24.39 -5.11
CA PHE A 447 -2.22 25.48 -5.72
C PHE A 447 -2.65 26.87 -5.18
N ARG A 448 -3.43 26.95 -4.10
CA ARG A 448 -3.93 28.23 -3.56
C ARG A 448 -2.80 29.19 -3.12
N HIS A 449 -1.61 28.67 -2.84
CA HIS A 449 -0.43 29.43 -2.40
C HIS A 449 0.45 29.93 -3.54
N ILE A 450 0.12 29.62 -4.80
CA ILE A 450 0.91 30.01 -5.96
C ILE A 450 0.77 31.52 -6.18
N ASP A 451 1.89 32.22 -6.10
CA ASP A 451 2.05 33.64 -6.43
C ASP A 451 2.34 33.82 -7.94
N GLU A 452 2.45 35.07 -8.40
CA GLU A 452 2.67 35.39 -9.82
C GLU A 452 3.99 34.82 -10.35
N GLU A 453 5.06 34.85 -9.54
CA GLU A 453 6.37 34.31 -9.90
C GLU A 453 6.30 32.80 -10.14
N LEU A 454 5.70 32.05 -9.21
CA LEU A 454 5.55 30.60 -9.37
C LEU A 454 4.58 30.24 -10.52
N LEU A 455 3.54 31.05 -10.74
CA LEU A 455 2.62 30.87 -11.85
C LEU A 455 3.34 31.01 -13.19
N GLU A 456 4.19 32.02 -13.33
CA GLU A 456 5.01 32.26 -14.52
C GLU A 456 5.96 31.08 -14.78
N ILE A 457 6.63 30.57 -13.74
CA ILE A 457 7.49 29.38 -13.85
C ILE A 457 6.70 28.17 -14.37
N ILE A 458 5.51 27.91 -13.81
CA ILE A 458 4.66 26.80 -14.26
C ILE A 458 4.22 27.00 -15.72
N GLN A 459 3.79 28.20 -16.09
CA GLN A 459 3.35 28.52 -17.44
C GLN A 459 4.48 28.33 -18.46
N ASN A 460 5.68 28.81 -18.16
CA ASN A 460 6.85 28.68 -19.03
C ASN A 460 7.22 27.21 -19.25
N HIS A 461 7.27 26.40 -18.18
CA HIS A 461 7.53 24.96 -18.31
C HIS A 461 6.48 24.23 -19.17
N ILE A 462 5.21 24.61 -19.07
CA ILE A 462 4.14 24.01 -19.90
C ILE A 462 4.29 24.43 -21.36
N ASN A 463 4.62 25.69 -21.63
CA ASN A 463 4.86 26.18 -22.98
C ASN A 463 6.06 25.47 -23.62
N GLU A 464 7.16 25.32 -22.89
CA GLU A 464 8.35 24.57 -23.31
C GLU A 464 8.02 23.10 -23.65
N ASP A 465 7.25 22.43 -22.79
CA ASP A 465 6.81 21.05 -23.00
C ASP A 465 5.92 20.95 -24.25
N TRP A 466 4.99 21.88 -24.42
CA TRP A 466 4.08 21.91 -25.57
C TRP A 466 4.82 22.12 -26.90
N GLU A 467 5.73 23.09 -26.96
CA GLU A 467 6.59 23.30 -28.12
C GLU A 467 7.45 22.09 -28.44
N THR A 468 7.96 21.41 -27.41
CA THR A 468 8.71 20.17 -27.58
C THR A 468 7.85 19.09 -28.23
N TYR A 469 6.61 18.90 -27.79
CA TYR A 469 5.71 17.93 -28.40
C TYR A 469 5.30 18.30 -29.83
N LEU A 470 5.15 19.59 -30.15
CA LEU A 470 4.93 20.03 -31.53
C LEU A 470 6.12 19.70 -32.43
N ARG A 471 7.36 19.91 -31.95
CA ARG A 471 8.57 19.53 -32.69
C ARG A 471 8.67 18.02 -32.89
N LEU A 472 8.35 17.23 -31.88
CA LEU A 472 8.35 15.76 -31.99
C LEU A 472 7.28 15.27 -32.99
N GLU A 473 6.09 15.86 -33.00
CA GLU A 473 5.06 15.53 -33.99
C GLU A 473 5.50 15.90 -35.42
N GLN A 474 6.16 17.05 -35.61
CA GLN A 474 6.70 17.45 -36.91
C GLN A 474 7.80 16.51 -37.41
N GLN A 475 8.60 15.96 -36.48
CA GLN A 475 9.61 14.96 -36.79
C GLN A 475 8.99 13.60 -37.18
N GLY A 476 7.76 13.32 -36.73
CA GLY A 476 7.09 12.04 -36.91
C GLY A 476 7.69 10.99 -35.99
N LYS A 477 8.66 10.22 -36.48
CA LYS A 477 9.28 9.14 -35.72
C LYS A 477 10.34 9.63 -34.74
N LEU A 478 10.25 9.19 -33.49
CA LEU A 478 11.26 9.44 -32.48
C LEU A 478 12.64 8.87 -32.91
N PRO A 479 13.72 9.67 -32.94
CA PRO A 479 14.95 9.28 -33.63
C PRO A 479 15.75 8.13 -32.99
N TRP A 480 15.54 7.82 -31.71
CA TRP A 480 16.19 6.70 -31.00
C TRP A 480 15.28 5.47 -30.83
N TYR A 481 14.05 5.56 -31.30
CA TYR A 481 13.01 4.57 -31.09
C TYR A 481 13.25 3.31 -31.91
#